data_AF-A0A3L7WQI3-F1
#
_entry.id   AF-A0A3L7WQI3-F1
#
_cell.length_a   1.000
_cell.length_b   1.000
_cell.length_c   1.000
_cell.angle_alpha   90.00
_cell.angle_beta   90.00
_cell.angle_gamma   90.00
#
_symmetry.space_group_name_H-M   'P 1'
#
loop_
_entity.id
_entity.type
_entity.pdbx_description
1 polymer ?
#
loop_
_entity_poly.entity_id
_entity_poly.type
_entity_poly.pdbx_seq_one_letter_code
_entity_poly.pdbx_strand_id
1 'polypeptide(L)'
;VPGAILTFKRTSKPNVVSVTYAEADERTEQLLYIDDSKKKSKFAFGELHINCDVDEDMLPTQSAVGRIRRIKFFEISERKNINTLIDHIFMGFGEEVGTKQEPVYRMSFEQLFNVMSIYRSITRSYLMHALHEAENCRVANNASGLWDCRADEVVNERSGGGFDRHGDDDDDE
;
A
#
# COMPACT_ATOMS: atom_id res chain seq x y z
N VAL A 1 -25.28 -14.67 5.50
CA VAL A 1 -23.92 -15.19 5.73
C VAL A 1 -22.98 -14.27 4.99
N PRO A 2 -22.11 -13.50 5.69
CA PRO A 2 -21.09 -12.69 5.02
C PRO A 2 -20.34 -13.58 4.05
N GLY A 3 -20.39 -13.26 2.75
CA GLY A 3 -19.72 -14.04 1.72
C GLY A 3 -20.49 -15.09 0.96
N ALA A 4 -21.76 -15.25 1.25
CA ALA A 4 -22.63 -16.07 0.42
C ALA A 4 -22.85 -15.44 -0.96
N ILE A 5 -22.68 -16.24 -2.01
CA ILE A 5 -23.06 -15.86 -3.37
C ILE A 5 -24.50 -16.30 -3.61
N LEU A 6 -25.36 -15.33 -3.93
CA LEU A 6 -26.75 -15.56 -4.31
C LEU A 6 -26.90 -15.44 -5.81
N THR A 7 -27.19 -16.56 -6.48
CA THR A 7 -27.43 -16.58 -7.93
C THR A 7 -28.93 -16.65 -8.21
N PHE A 8 -29.44 -15.68 -8.98
CA PHE A 8 -30.84 -15.65 -9.41
C PHE A 8 -30.93 -16.07 -10.89
N LYS A 9 -31.58 -17.19 -11.17
CA LYS A 9 -31.83 -17.67 -12.55
C LYS A 9 -33.32 -17.66 -12.86
N ARG A 10 -33.68 -17.06 -13.98
CA ARG A 10 -35.07 -17.09 -14.48
C ARG A 10 -35.40 -18.51 -14.92
N THR A 11 -36.51 -19.06 -14.46
CA THR A 11 -36.94 -20.41 -14.85
C THR A 11 -37.80 -20.37 -16.11
N SER A 12 -38.17 -21.55 -16.62
CA SER A 12 -39.12 -21.70 -17.74
C SER A 12 -40.55 -21.28 -17.40
N LYS A 13 -40.89 -21.08 -16.11
CA LYS A 13 -42.21 -20.59 -15.68
C LYS A 13 -42.16 -19.07 -15.49
N PRO A 14 -43.12 -18.31 -16.06
CA PRO A 14 -43.24 -16.89 -15.78
C PRO A 14 -43.42 -16.67 -14.28
N ASN A 15 -42.75 -15.65 -13.74
CA ASN A 15 -42.78 -15.26 -12.32
C ASN A 15 -42.16 -16.27 -11.34
N VAL A 16 -41.39 -17.24 -11.82
CA VAL A 16 -40.61 -18.15 -10.97
C VAL A 16 -39.12 -17.97 -11.21
N VAL A 17 -38.39 -17.67 -10.14
CA VAL A 17 -36.93 -17.49 -10.14
C VAL A 17 -36.33 -18.59 -9.27
N SER A 18 -35.29 -19.24 -9.77
CA SER A 18 -34.45 -20.14 -8.99
C SER A 18 -33.39 -19.30 -8.28
N VAL A 19 -33.35 -19.40 -6.96
CA VAL A 19 -32.30 -18.80 -6.12
C VAL A 19 -31.36 -19.92 -5.72
N THR A 20 -30.09 -19.79 -6.07
CA THR A 20 -29.04 -20.72 -5.64
C THR A 20 -28.15 -20.01 -4.63
N TYR A 21 -27.87 -20.69 -3.53
CA TYR A 21 -26.96 -20.25 -2.48
C TYR A 21 -25.68 -21.08 -2.58
N ALA A 22 -24.53 -20.43 -2.64
CA ALA A 22 -23.24 -21.05 -2.48
C ALA A 22 -22.46 -20.32 -1.37
N GLU A 23 -21.91 -21.09 -0.44
CA GLU A 23 -20.88 -20.58 0.47
C GLU A 23 -19.60 -20.42 -0.34
N ALA A 24 -18.96 -19.26 -0.23
CA ALA A 24 -17.59 -19.13 -0.71
C ALA A 24 -16.72 -20.01 0.20
N ASP A 25 -15.82 -20.78 -0.40
CA ASP A 25 -14.86 -21.59 0.35
C ASP A 25 -14.04 -20.66 1.26
N GLU A 26 -13.91 -21.04 2.53
CA GLU A 26 -13.01 -20.35 3.45
C GLU A 26 -11.59 -20.43 2.88
N ARG A 27 -10.96 -19.26 2.73
CA ARG A 27 -9.56 -19.16 2.33
C ARG A 27 -8.79 -18.28 3.30
N THR A 28 -7.51 -18.61 3.42
CA THR A 28 -6.58 -17.88 4.26
C THR A 28 -5.63 -17.10 3.38
N GLU A 29 -5.59 -15.79 3.56
CA GLU A 29 -4.71 -14.88 2.82
C GLU A 29 -3.73 -14.18 3.77
N GLN A 30 -2.54 -13.87 3.26
CA GLN A 30 -1.56 -13.06 3.98
C GLN A 30 -1.59 -11.62 3.49
N LEU A 31 -2.17 -10.72 4.30
CA LEU A 31 -2.34 -9.32 3.95
C LEU A 31 -1.25 -8.44 4.57
N LEU A 32 -0.75 -7.49 3.78
CA LEU A 32 0.18 -6.48 4.25
C LEU A 32 -0.53 -5.53 5.23
N TYR A 33 0.11 -5.30 6.37
CA TYR A 33 -0.28 -4.28 7.33
C TYR A 33 0.94 -3.59 7.94
N ILE A 34 0.71 -2.46 8.61
CA ILE A 34 1.74 -1.77 9.40
C ILE A 34 1.58 -2.19 10.87
N ASP A 35 2.60 -2.85 11.40
CA ASP A 35 2.70 -3.21 12.82
C ASP A 35 3.20 -2.01 13.62
N ASP A 36 2.25 -1.22 14.12
CA ASP A 36 2.48 -0.05 14.98
C ASP A 36 2.68 -0.41 16.47
N SER A 37 2.67 -1.70 16.84
CA SER A 37 2.84 -2.12 18.25
C SER A 37 4.29 -1.95 18.76
N LYS A 38 5.23 -1.68 17.86
CA LYS A 38 6.66 -1.56 18.15
C LYS A 38 7.10 -0.10 18.17
N LYS A 39 8.17 0.21 18.93
CA LYS A 39 8.82 1.54 18.93
C LYS A 39 9.25 2.03 17.53
N LYS A 40 9.41 1.11 16.58
CA LYS A 40 9.59 1.40 15.17
C LYS A 40 8.55 0.58 14.41
N SER A 41 7.61 1.26 13.76
CA SER A 41 6.64 0.62 12.89
C SER A 41 7.36 -0.22 11.84
N LYS A 42 6.77 -1.35 11.47
CA LYS A 42 7.30 -2.23 10.42
C LYS A 42 6.18 -2.78 9.54
N PHE A 43 6.52 -3.15 8.31
CA PHE A 43 5.64 -3.94 7.46
C PHE A 43 5.62 -5.36 7.96
N ALA A 44 4.43 -5.94 8.01
CA ALA A 44 4.21 -7.33 8.37
C ALA A 44 3.08 -7.89 7.51
N PHE A 45 3.07 -9.21 7.37
CA PHE A 45 1.97 -9.93 6.74
C PHE A 45 1.20 -10.67 7.81
N GLY A 46 -0.09 -10.40 7.87
CA GLY A 46 -1.01 -10.96 8.85
C GLY A 46 -1.97 -11.92 8.17
N GLU A 47 -2.26 -13.02 8.85
CA GLU A 47 -3.22 -14.00 8.39
C GLU A 47 -4.65 -13.45 8.50
N LEU A 48 -5.40 -13.48 7.40
CA LEU A 48 -6.82 -13.15 7.35
C LEU A 48 -7.61 -14.33 6.79
N HIS A 49 -8.62 -14.76 7.54
CA HIS A 49 -9.61 -15.73 7.09
C HIS A 49 -10.72 -14.99 6.34
N ILE A 50 -10.89 -15.31 5.06
CA ILE A 50 -11.88 -14.72 4.18
C ILE A 50 -12.90 -15.79 3.83
N ASN A 51 -14.14 -15.56 4.27
CA ASN A 51 -15.27 -16.46 4.01
C ASN A 51 -16.24 -15.84 3.01
N CYS A 52 -15.77 -14.86 2.23
CA CYS A 52 -16.57 -14.08 1.30
C CYS A 52 -15.92 -13.81 -0.03
N ASP A 53 -16.77 -13.61 -1.05
CA ASP A 53 -16.33 -13.05 -2.32
C ASP A 53 -15.74 -11.66 -2.09
N VAL A 54 -14.54 -11.45 -2.63
CA VAL A 54 -13.75 -10.24 -2.46
C VAL A 54 -13.09 -9.93 -3.79
N ASP A 55 -12.92 -8.64 -4.08
CA ASP A 55 -12.16 -8.18 -5.23
C ASP A 55 -10.67 -8.52 -4.99
N GLU A 56 -10.16 -9.55 -5.67
CA GLU A 56 -8.81 -10.07 -5.47
C GLU A 56 -7.73 -9.04 -5.81
N ASP A 57 -8.01 -8.19 -6.79
CA ASP A 57 -7.13 -7.10 -7.21
C ASP A 57 -7.02 -6.00 -6.14
N MET A 58 -7.86 -6.03 -5.10
CA MET A 58 -7.91 -5.05 -4.01
C MET A 58 -7.28 -5.55 -2.71
N LEU A 59 -6.88 -6.81 -2.66
CA LEU A 59 -6.21 -7.37 -1.50
C LEU A 59 -4.71 -7.06 -1.57
N PRO A 60 -4.12 -6.41 -0.55
CA PRO A 60 -2.67 -6.19 -0.49
C PRO A 60 -1.95 -7.48 -0.06
N THR A 61 -2.14 -8.56 -0.83
CA THR A 61 -1.48 -9.85 -0.61
C THR A 61 0.01 -9.72 -0.90
N GLN A 62 0.80 -10.65 -0.36
CA GLN A 62 2.24 -10.69 -0.63
C GLN A 62 2.55 -10.79 -2.14
N SER A 63 1.73 -11.51 -2.91
CA SER A 63 1.88 -11.60 -4.36
C SER A 63 1.51 -10.31 -5.08
N ALA A 64 0.45 -9.62 -4.67
CA ALA A 64 -0.02 -8.39 -5.32
C ALA A 64 0.91 -7.20 -5.06
N VAL A 65 1.50 -7.13 -3.87
CA VAL A 65 2.35 -6.00 -3.46
C VAL A 65 3.80 -6.16 -3.94
N GLY A 66 4.23 -7.39 -4.24
CA GLY A 66 5.56 -7.67 -4.78
C GLY A 66 6.69 -7.41 -3.77
N ARG A 67 7.86 -7.01 -4.27
CA ARG A 67 9.05 -6.81 -3.45
C ARG A 67 9.06 -5.42 -2.80
N ILE A 68 8.96 -5.39 -1.48
CA ILE A 68 9.10 -4.16 -0.69
C ILE A 68 10.59 -3.76 -0.63
N ARG A 69 10.92 -2.59 -1.17
CA ARG A 69 12.27 -2.01 -1.10
C ARG A 69 12.49 -1.27 0.23
N ARG A 70 13.73 -0.87 0.54
CA ARG A 70 14.05 -0.16 1.79
C ARG A 70 13.34 1.18 1.83
N ILE A 71 12.24 1.23 2.58
CA ILE A 71 11.43 2.44 2.74
C ILE A 71 11.36 2.89 4.19
N LYS A 72 11.31 4.22 4.36
CA LYS A 72 11.06 4.86 5.66
C LYS A 72 9.73 4.39 6.23
N PHE A 73 9.62 4.17 7.53
CA PHE A 73 8.31 3.99 8.15
C PHE A 73 7.79 5.35 8.58
N PHE A 74 6.61 5.72 8.08
CA PHE A 74 5.95 6.93 8.51
C PHE A 74 5.22 6.70 9.83
N GLU A 75 5.54 7.53 10.82
CA GLU A 75 4.74 7.63 12.03
C GLU A 75 3.34 8.17 11.68
N ILE A 76 2.35 7.94 12.55
CA ILE A 76 0.95 8.30 12.32
C ILE A 76 0.78 9.79 11.96
N SER A 77 1.62 10.67 12.52
CA SER A 77 1.63 12.11 12.22
C SER A 77 2.03 12.42 10.77
N GLU A 78 2.99 11.67 10.21
CA GLU A 78 3.53 11.87 8.87
C GLU A 78 2.60 11.30 7.78
N ARG A 79 1.73 10.33 8.12
CA ARG A 79 0.73 9.73 7.20
C ARG A 79 -0.36 10.71 6.73
N LYS A 80 -0.39 11.93 7.27
CA LYS A 80 -1.37 12.95 6.88
C LYS A 80 -1.04 13.61 5.55
N ASN A 81 0.24 13.69 5.18
CA ASN A 81 0.68 14.33 3.94
C ASN A 81 0.61 13.33 2.77
N ILE A 82 -0.38 13.51 1.89
CA ILE A 82 -0.63 12.61 0.77
C ILE A 82 0.50 12.59 -0.26
N ASN A 83 1.08 13.74 -0.59
CA ASN A 83 2.15 13.83 -1.61
C ASN A 83 3.40 13.08 -1.12
N THR A 84 3.77 13.30 0.14
CA THR A 84 4.88 12.57 0.77
C THR A 84 4.63 11.05 0.81
N LEU A 85 3.38 10.61 1.01
CA LEU A 85 3.04 9.19 0.95
C LEU A 85 3.09 8.64 -0.48
N ILE A 86 2.64 9.39 -1.48
CA ILE A 86 2.69 8.98 -2.89
C ILE A 86 4.15 8.70 -3.27
N ASP A 87 5.05 9.67 -3.10
CA ASP A 87 6.46 9.53 -3.47
C ASP A 87 7.10 8.31 -2.83
N HIS A 88 6.78 8.10 -1.56
CA HIS A 88 7.31 7.03 -0.76
C HIS A 88 6.79 5.64 -1.16
N ILE A 89 5.49 5.54 -1.45
CA ILE A 89 4.89 4.29 -1.92
C ILE A 89 5.47 3.93 -3.29
N PHE A 90 5.62 4.90 -4.19
CA PHE A 90 6.28 4.67 -5.48
C PHE A 90 7.72 4.18 -5.30
N MET A 91 8.51 4.83 -4.46
CA MET A 91 9.88 4.40 -4.16
C MET A 91 9.95 2.98 -3.55
N GLY A 92 8.95 2.59 -2.75
CA GLY A 92 8.96 1.33 -2.02
C GLY A 92 8.40 0.12 -2.72
N PHE A 93 7.35 0.33 -3.50
CA PHE A 93 6.54 -0.71 -4.09
C PHE A 93 6.53 -0.67 -5.62
N GLY A 94 7.00 0.44 -6.21
CA GLY A 94 7.12 0.60 -7.65
C GLY A 94 8.32 -0.14 -8.24
N GLU A 95 8.20 -0.43 -9.54
CA GLU A 95 9.29 -0.92 -10.37
C GLU A 95 10.22 0.24 -10.74
N GLU A 96 11.52 0.10 -10.50
CA GLU A 96 12.50 1.11 -10.89
C GLU A 96 12.76 1.04 -12.39
N VAL A 97 12.33 2.08 -13.12
CA VAL A 97 12.45 2.21 -14.58
C VAL A 97 13.41 3.33 -14.98
N GLY A 98 13.82 4.17 -14.02
CA GLY A 98 14.75 5.28 -14.24
C GLY A 98 16.22 4.88 -14.19
N THR A 99 17.10 5.88 -14.09
CA THR A 99 18.53 5.69 -13.89
C THR A 99 18.90 5.98 -12.44
N LYS A 100 20.11 5.60 -12.01
CA LYS A 100 20.58 5.93 -10.65
C LYS A 100 20.66 7.44 -10.37
N GLN A 101 20.81 8.26 -11.39
CA GLN A 101 20.93 9.72 -11.28
C GLN A 101 19.54 10.40 -11.32
N GLU A 102 18.58 9.75 -11.96
CA GLU A 102 17.19 10.19 -12.07
C GLU A 102 16.27 8.98 -11.80
N PRO A 103 16.07 8.62 -10.52
CA PRO A 103 15.28 7.45 -10.17
C PRO A 103 13.81 7.72 -10.49
N VAL A 104 13.22 6.84 -11.29
CA VAL A 104 11.80 6.87 -11.65
C VAL A 104 11.21 5.52 -11.29
N TYR A 105 10.07 5.55 -10.60
CA TYR A 105 9.37 4.38 -10.15
C TYR A 105 8.01 4.27 -10.84
N ARG A 106 7.68 3.07 -11.31
CA ARG A 106 6.48 2.77 -12.07
C ARG A 106 5.54 1.88 -11.26
N MET A 107 4.25 2.20 -11.28
CA MET A 107 3.22 1.44 -10.56
C MET A 107 1.84 1.67 -11.18
N SER A 108 0.91 0.72 -11.04
CA SER A 108 -0.50 0.94 -11.41
C SER A 108 -1.25 1.76 -10.36
N PHE A 109 -2.34 2.39 -10.77
CA PHE A 109 -3.19 3.13 -9.83
C PHE A 109 -3.82 2.21 -8.77
N GLU A 110 -4.18 0.98 -9.14
CA GLU A 110 -4.78 -0.03 -8.28
C GLU A 110 -3.79 -0.46 -7.18
N GLN A 111 -2.54 -0.71 -7.56
CA GLN A 111 -1.49 -1.05 -6.60
C GLN A 111 -1.20 0.11 -5.65
N LEU A 112 -1.12 1.35 -6.16
CA LEU A 112 -0.98 2.54 -5.32
C LEU A 112 -2.14 2.66 -4.33
N PHE A 113 -3.38 2.48 -4.80
CA PHE A 113 -4.58 2.60 -3.98
C PHE A 113 -4.60 1.55 -2.86
N ASN A 114 -4.26 0.30 -3.17
CA ASN A 114 -4.21 -0.77 -2.19
C ASN A 114 -3.19 -0.49 -1.10
N VAL A 115 -1.96 -0.11 -1.49
CA VAL A 115 -0.90 0.17 -0.53
C VAL A 115 -1.20 1.44 0.28
N MET A 116 -1.72 2.50 -0.36
CA MET A 116 -2.11 3.74 0.33
C MET A 116 -3.17 3.48 1.40
N SER A 117 -4.10 2.56 1.13
CA SER A 117 -5.17 2.18 2.06
C SER A 117 -4.65 1.55 3.36
N ILE A 118 -3.43 1.01 3.36
CA ILE A 118 -2.75 0.48 4.55
C ILE A 118 -2.28 1.62 5.46
N TYR A 119 -1.84 2.74 4.88
CA TYR A 119 -1.38 3.91 5.64
C TYR A 119 -2.54 4.73 6.18
N ARG A 120 -3.62 4.87 5.39
CA ARG A 120 -4.83 5.62 5.76
C ARG A 120 -6.01 5.27 4.85
N SER A 121 -7.22 5.45 5.37
CA SER A 121 -8.43 5.42 4.54
C SER A 121 -8.40 6.56 3.51
N ILE A 122 -8.67 6.21 2.25
CA ILE A 122 -8.69 7.13 1.12
C ILE A 122 -9.72 6.71 0.07
N THR A 123 -10.25 7.66 -0.70
CA THR A 123 -11.13 7.36 -1.85
C THR A 123 -10.32 7.37 -3.14
N ARG A 124 -10.73 6.55 -4.12
CA ARG A 124 -10.09 6.51 -5.45
C ARG A 124 -10.06 7.88 -6.12
N SER A 125 -11.18 8.61 -6.07
CA SER A 125 -11.28 9.95 -6.67
C SER A 125 -10.28 10.94 -6.06
N TYR A 126 -10.14 10.95 -4.73
CA TYR A 126 -9.20 11.84 -4.07
C TYR A 126 -7.73 11.45 -4.35
N LEU A 127 -7.40 10.16 -4.33
CA LEU A 127 -6.05 9.71 -4.69
C LEU A 127 -5.70 10.05 -6.14
N MET A 128 -6.63 9.86 -7.07
CA MET A 128 -6.43 10.20 -8.48
C MET A 128 -6.21 11.71 -8.66
N HIS A 129 -6.99 12.55 -7.97
CA HIS A 129 -6.78 13.99 -7.97
C HIS A 129 -5.39 14.37 -7.46
N ALA A 130 -4.99 13.84 -6.30
CA ALA A 130 -3.68 14.10 -5.72
C ALA A 130 -2.54 13.65 -6.64
N LEU A 131 -2.72 12.52 -7.34
CA LEU A 131 -1.74 12.00 -8.29
C LEU A 131 -1.62 12.87 -9.55
N HIS A 132 -2.72 13.48 -10.01
CA HIS A 132 -2.70 14.46 -11.10
C HIS A 132 -2.09 15.81 -10.69
N GLU A 133 -2.22 16.21 -9.43
CA GLU A 133 -1.60 17.44 -8.90
C GLU A 133 -0.12 17.26 -8.55
N ALA A 134 0.36 16.02 -8.41
CA ALA A 134 1.75 15.73 -8.10
C ALA A 134 2.65 16.04 -9.31
N GLU A 135 3.46 17.12 -9.21
CA GLU A 135 4.33 17.61 -10.28
C GLU A 135 5.39 16.59 -10.72
N ASN A 136 5.77 15.67 -9.83
CA ASN A 136 6.76 14.65 -10.04
C ASN A 136 6.19 13.33 -10.59
N CYS A 137 4.87 13.25 -10.78
CA CYS A 137 4.17 12.09 -11.29
C CYS A 137 3.59 12.35 -12.69
N ARG A 138 3.66 11.34 -13.55
CA ARG A 138 3.10 11.40 -14.90
C ARG A 138 2.56 10.04 -15.33
N VAL A 139 1.58 10.04 -16.22
CA VAL A 139 1.08 8.81 -16.84
C VAL A 139 2.19 8.25 -17.75
N ALA A 140 2.64 7.02 -17.47
CA ALA A 140 3.72 6.37 -18.20
C ALA A 140 3.31 6.05 -19.65
N ASN A 141 2.06 5.62 -19.83
CA ASN A 141 1.41 5.40 -21.11
C ASN A 141 -0.11 5.39 -20.94
N ASN A 142 -0.84 6.24 -21.68
CA ASN A 142 -2.29 6.43 -21.58
C ASN A 142 -3.11 5.15 -21.75
N ALA A 143 -2.57 4.12 -22.40
CA ALA A 143 -3.25 2.84 -22.60
C ALA A 143 -3.08 1.85 -21.43
N SER A 144 -2.09 2.07 -20.55
CA SER A 144 -1.65 1.06 -19.58
C SER A 144 -2.16 1.28 -18.16
N GLY A 145 -2.70 2.47 -17.84
CA GLY A 145 -3.07 2.82 -16.46
C GLY A 145 -1.88 2.93 -15.50
N LEU A 146 -0.65 2.90 -16.02
CA LEU A 146 0.58 2.99 -15.25
C LEU A 146 1.02 4.43 -15.06
N TRP A 147 1.59 4.70 -13.89
CA TRP A 147 2.12 5.98 -13.49
C TRP A 147 3.61 5.86 -13.23
N ASP A 148 4.36 6.88 -13.65
CA ASP A 148 5.77 7.07 -13.39
C ASP A 148 5.92 8.27 -12.44
N CYS A 149 6.47 8.04 -11.24
CA CYS A 149 6.77 9.12 -10.31
C CYS A 149 8.28 9.17 -10.04
N ARG A 150 8.84 10.38 -10.09
CA ARG A 150 10.18 10.64 -9.58
C ARG A 150 10.09 10.82 -8.08
N ALA A 151 10.69 9.93 -7.32
CA ALA A 151 10.87 10.19 -5.90
C ALA A 151 12.23 10.87 -5.73
N ASP A 152 12.22 12.11 -5.25
CA ASP A 152 13.45 12.70 -4.74
C ASP A 152 13.86 11.84 -3.54
N GLU A 153 15.11 11.36 -3.50
CA GLU A 153 15.58 10.55 -2.38
C GLU A 153 15.19 11.28 -1.09
N VAL A 154 14.39 10.62 -0.24
CA VAL A 154 14.15 11.13 1.11
C VAL A 154 15.49 11.00 1.82
N VAL A 155 16.33 12.03 1.67
CA VAL A 155 17.63 12.14 2.33
C VAL A 155 17.32 12.03 3.81
N ASN A 156 17.73 10.89 4.36
CA ASN A 156 17.56 10.63 5.77
C ASN A 156 18.63 11.45 6.48
N GLU A 157 18.34 12.72 6.79
CA GLU A 157 19.15 13.56 7.70
C GLU A 157 19.10 13.05 9.16
N ARG A 158 19.04 11.73 9.36
CA ARG A 158 19.24 11.07 10.65
C ARG A 158 20.37 10.05 10.64
N SER A 159 21.29 10.16 9.69
CA SER A 159 22.63 9.61 9.83
C SER A 159 23.56 10.74 10.27
N GLY A 160 23.85 10.86 11.57
CA GLY A 160 24.88 11.80 12.04
C GLY A 160 24.63 12.55 13.35
N GLY A 161 23.86 11.99 14.29
CA GLY A 161 23.92 12.44 15.68
C GLY A 161 24.91 11.60 16.45
N GLY A 162 26.21 11.77 16.19
CA GLY A 162 27.28 11.23 17.03
C GLY A 162 27.07 11.74 18.44
N PHE A 163 26.74 10.83 19.36
CA PHE A 163 26.82 11.11 20.79
C PHE A 163 28.31 11.06 21.15
N ASP A 164 29.04 12.14 20.84
CA ASP A 164 30.37 12.38 21.41
C ASP A 164 30.17 12.69 22.89
N ARG A 165 30.12 11.63 23.72
CA ARG A 165 30.44 11.74 25.14
C ARG A 165 31.95 11.91 25.24
N HIS A 166 32.40 13.14 25.12
CA HIS A 166 33.72 13.54 25.61
C HIS A 166 33.62 13.93 27.08
N GLY A 167 34.58 13.44 27.86
CA GLY A 167 34.99 14.04 29.12
C GLY A 167 34.69 13.20 30.34
N ASP A 168 35.64 12.34 30.69
CA ASP A 168 35.94 11.94 32.06
C ASP A 168 36.05 13.17 32.98
N ASP A 169 35.73 12.98 34.27
CA ASP A 169 36.58 13.38 35.41
C ASP A 169 35.86 13.04 36.72
N ASP A 170 36.40 12.01 37.39
CA ASP A 170 36.68 11.86 38.83
C ASP A 170 35.74 12.47 39.89
N ASP A 171 35.26 11.62 40.82
CA ASP A 171 35.82 11.59 42.17
C ASP A 171 35.18 10.48 43.01
N ASP A 172 36.01 9.50 43.39
CA ASP A 172 35.81 8.60 44.51
C ASP A 172 36.06 9.37 45.82
N GLU A 173 35.05 9.51 46.69
CA GLU A 173 35.17 9.49 48.17
C GLU A 173 33.82 9.28 48.87
#